data_AF-A0A9P6XLT5-F1
#
_entry.id   AF-A0A9P6XLT5-F1
#
_cell.length_a   1.000
_cell.length_b   1.000
_cell.length_c   1.000
_cell.angle_alpha   90.00
_cell.angle_beta   90.00
_cell.angle_gamma   90.00
#
_symmetry.space_group_name_H-M   'P 1'
#
loop_
_entity.id
_entity.type
_entity.pdbx_description
1 polymer ?
#
loop_
_entity_poly.entity_id
_entity_poly.type
_entity_poly.pdbx_seq_one_letter_code
_entity_poly.pdbx_strand_id
1 'polypeptide(L)' 'MSFGYMSTGEALNSYFLSNSVPTPNRMNWKDAETDQWLAEGSEALDAAAGDAILSKALTKISDGAAWIALKHDSL' A
#
# COMPACT_ATOMS: atom_id res chain seq x y z
N MET A 1 9.65 -4.90 2.84
CA MET A 1 9.30 -5.32 1.47
C MET A 1 10.15 -4.50 0.52
N SER A 2 10.80 -5.12 -0.47
CA SER A 2 11.43 -4.34 -1.56
C SER A 2 10.41 -4.22 -2.68
N PHE A 3 10.07 -2.99 -3.07
CA PHE A 3 9.13 -2.70 -4.14
C PHE A 3 9.83 -2.36 -5.47
N GLY A 4 11.12 -2.70 -5.61
CA GLY A 4 11.92 -2.30 -6.78
C GLY A 4 12.07 -0.78 -6.84
N TYR A 5 11.94 -0.20 -8.05
CA TYR A 5 12.00 1.25 -8.30
C TYR A 5 10.71 2.01 -7.96
N MET A 6 9.73 1.36 -7.32
CA MET A 6 8.45 1.99 -6.96
C MET A 6 8.54 2.66 -5.60
N SER A 7 7.91 3.83 -5.49
CA SER A 7 7.61 4.41 -4.19
C SER A 7 6.63 3.52 -3.40
N THR A 8 6.58 3.69 -2.08
CA THR A 8 5.62 3.00 -1.21
C THR A 8 4.18 3.19 -1.71
N GLY A 9 3.84 4.41 -2.15
CA GLY A 9 2.51 4.71 -2.69
C GLY A 9 2.19 3.91 -3.96
N GLU A 10 3.10 3.89 -4.94
CA GLU A 10 2.89 3.14 -6.19
C GLU A 10 2.76 1.64 -5.94
N ALA A 11 3.56 1.11 -5.03
CA ALA A 11 3.50 -0.30 -4.66
C ALA A 11 2.17 -0.65 -3.99
N LEU A 12 1.75 0.12 -2.99
CA LEU A 12 0.53 -0.15 -2.26
C LEU A 12 -0.71 -0.04 -3.16
N ASN A 13 -0.76 0.98 -4.02
CA ASN A 13 -1.83 1.13 -5.01
C ASN A 13 -1.89 -0.08 -5.96
N SER A 14 -0.74 -0.59 -6.40
CA SER A 14 -0.70 -1.73 -7.31
C SER A 14 -1.18 -3.05 -6.68
N TYR A 15 -0.92 -3.28 -5.39
CA TYR A 15 -1.19 -4.58 -4.77
C TYR A 15 -2.45 -4.62 -3.90
N PHE A 16 -2.96 -3.48 -3.43
CA PHE A 16 -3.98 -3.45 -2.38
C PHE A 16 -5.23 -2.63 -2.69
N LEU A 17 -5.32 -1.96 -3.84
CA LEU A 17 -6.60 -1.36 -4.27
C LEU A 17 -7.66 -2.44 -4.42
N SER A 18 -8.84 -2.21 -3.84
CA SER A 18 -9.97 -3.15 -3.89
C SER A 18 -10.49 -3.34 -5.31
N ASN A 19 -10.39 -2.29 -6.16
CA ASN A 19 -10.80 -2.35 -7.57
C ASN A 19 -9.89 -3.26 -8.43
N SER A 20 -8.71 -3.59 -7.90
CA SER A 20 -7.66 -4.34 -8.60
C SER A 20 -7.74 -5.83 -8.29
N VAL A 21 -8.81 -6.29 -7.65
CA VAL A 21 -9.11 -7.71 -7.45
C VAL A 21 -9.71 -8.27 -8.75
N PRO A 22 -9.27 -9.45 -9.25
CA PRO A 22 -8.35 -10.41 -8.63
C PRO A 22 -6.88 -10.23 -9.04
N THR A 23 -6.59 -9.35 -9.98
CA THR A 23 -5.23 -9.02 -10.44
C THR A 23 -5.22 -7.55 -10.83
N PRO A 24 -4.23 -6.76 -10.36
CA PRO A 24 -3.01 -7.14 -9.62
C PRO A 24 -3.16 -7.47 -8.12
N ASN A 25 -4.27 -7.16 -7.47
CA ASN A 25 -4.49 -7.49 -6.04
C ASN A 25 -4.82 -8.99 -5.86
N ARG A 26 -3.77 -9.81 -5.74
CA ARG A 26 -3.87 -11.26 -5.51
C ARG A 26 -4.27 -11.61 -4.08
N MET A 27 -4.14 -10.66 -3.16
CA MET A 27 -4.49 -10.87 -1.75
C MET A 27 -6.00 -10.81 -1.52
N ASN A 28 -6.78 -10.43 -2.55
CA ASN A 28 -8.22 -10.20 -2.45
C ASN A 28 -8.57 -9.22 -1.32
N TRP A 29 -7.63 -8.30 -1.01
CA TRP A 29 -7.82 -7.28 0.01
C TRP A 29 -8.92 -6.33 -0.44
N LYS A 30 -9.98 -6.21 0.37
CA LYS A 30 -11.14 -5.37 0.10
C LYS A 30 -11.45 -4.55 1.34
N ASP A 31 -10.99 -3.31 1.36
CA ASP A 31 -11.16 -2.43 2.51
C ASP A 31 -11.24 -0.97 2.05
N ALA A 32 -12.40 -0.37 2.23
CA ALA A 32 -12.70 0.98 1.74
C ALA A 32 -11.83 2.07 2.41
N GLU A 33 -11.44 1.86 3.67
CA GLU A 33 -10.57 2.80 4.39
C GLU A 33 -9.13 2.75 3.86
N THR A 34 -8.64 1.56 3.49
CA THR A 34 -7.36 1.41 2.79
C THR A 34 -7.41 2.11 1.44
N ASP A 35 -8.47 1.90 0.64
CA ASP A 35 -8.63 2.58 -0.66
C ASP A 35 -8.62 4.11 -0.50
N GLN A 36 -9.31 4.61 0.53
CA GLN A 36 -9.36 6.03 0.84
C GLN A 36 -7.96 6.58 1.20
N TRP A 37 -7.23 5.93 2.10
CA TRP A 37 -5.89 6.38 2.48
C TRP A 37 -4.88 6.29 1.34
N LEU A 38 -5.00 5.29 0.47
CA LEU A 38 -4.15 5.19 -0.72
C LEU A 38 -4.40 6.33 -1.71
N ALA A 39 -5.66 6.74 -1.89
CA ALA A 39 -5.99 7.92 -2.69
C ALA A 39 -5.44 9.20 -2.04
N GLU A 40 -5.79 9.47 -0.77
CA GLU A 40 -5.36 10.67 -0.04
C GLU A 40 -3.84 10.81 0.03
N GLY A 41 -3.12 9.70 0.29
CA GLY A 41 -1.66 9.69 0.35
C GLY A 41 -1.00 9.92 -1.00
N SER A 42 -1.65 9.53 -2.10
CA SER A 42 -1.15 9.76 -3.47
C SER A 42 -1.42 11.18 -3.97
N GLU A 43 -2.47 11.83 -3.45
CA GLU A 43 -2.87 13.19 -3.82
C GLU A 43 -2.28 14.27 -2.89
N ALA A 44 -1.58 13.87 -1.82
CA ALA A 44 -0.99 14.79 -0.85
C ALA A 44 0.08 15.69 -1.48
N LEU A 45 -0.05 17.01 -1.31
CA LEU A 45 0.91 18.01 -1.78
C LEU A 45 2.15 18.13 -0.88
N ASP A 46 2.02 17.73 0.39
CA ASP A 46 3.11 17.66 1.34
C ASP A 46 3.60 16.21 1.47
N ALA A 47 4.90 16.00 1.24
CA ALA A 47 5.49 14.67 1.23
C ALA A 47 5.41 13.96 2.59
N ALA A 48 5.57 14.71 3.69
CA ALA A 48 5.52 14.12 5.03
C ALA A 48 4.09 13.71 5.42
N ALA A 49 3.09 14.52 5.04
CA ALA A 49 1.68 14.20 5.21
C ALA A 49 1.29 12.98 4.37
N GLY A 50 1.72 12.91 3.11
CA GLY A 50 1.48 11.76 2.23
C GLY A 50 2.08 10.48 2.80
N ASP A 51 3.35 10.52 3.23
CA ASP A 51 4.03 9.38 3.84
C ASP A 51 3.34 8.90 5.13
N ALA A 52 2.88 9.82 5.97
CA ALA A 52 2.13 9.50 7.19
C ALA A 52 0.79 8.81 6.89
N ILE A 53 0.10 9.20 5.82
CA ILE A 53 -1.17 8.57 5.40
C ILE A 53 -0.89 7.17 4.83
N LEU A 54 0.09 7.04 3.92
CA LEU A 54 0.46 5.76 3.32
C LEU A 54 0.97 4.76 4.37
N SER A 55 1.66 5.25 5.41
CA SER A 55 2.10 4.44 6.55
C SER A 55 0.92 3.85 7.34
N LYS A 56 -0.22 4.55 7.44
CA LYS A 56 -1.44 4.00 8.05
C LYS A 56 -2.01 2.84 7.23
N ALA A 57 -2.09 3.00 5.91
CA ALA A 57 -2.52 1.94 5.01
C ALA A 57 -1.61 0.71 5.11
N LEU A 58 -0.28 0.90 5.07
CA LEU A 58 0.69 -0.17 5.23
C LEU A 58 0.53 -0.91 6.58
N THR A 59 0.33 -0.16 7.66
CA THR A 59 0.13 -0.74 9.01
C THR A 59 -1.11 -1.61 9.03
N LYS A 60 -2.25 -1.11 8.54
CA LYS A 60 -3.51 -1.86 8.50
C LYS A 60 -3.41 -3.15 7.66
N ILE A 61 -2.77 -3.07 6.49
CA ILE A 61 -2.51 -4.22 5.63
C ILE A 61 -1.62 -5.25 6.34
N SER A 62 -0.61 -4.78 7.09
CA SER A 62 0.32 -5.63 7.84
C SER A 62 -0.39 -6.31 9.02
N ASP A 63 -1.21 -5.59 9.78
CA ASP A 63 -2.05 -6.13 10.86
C ASP A 63 -3.07 -7.16 10.34
N GLY A 64 -3.62 -6.92 9.16
CA GLY A 64 -4.51 -7.87 8.48
C GLY A 64 -3.82 -9.14 7.98
N ALA A 65 -2.49 -9.25 8.13
CA ALA A 65 -1.66 -10.32 7.60
C ALA A 65 -1.92 -10.62 6.12
N ALA A 66 -2.36 -9.61 5.35
CA ALA A 66 -2.65 -9.75 3.93
C ALA A 66 -1.36 -10.03 3.16
N TRP A 67 -0.22 -9.57 3.66
CA TRP A 67 1.10 -9.97 3.16
C TRP A 67 2.13 -9.92 4.29
N ILE A 68 2.80 -11.06 4.52
CA ILE A 68 3.91 -11.15 5.49
C ILE A 68 5.23 -10.88 4.77
N ALA A 69 5.93 -9.81 5.18
CA ALA A 69 7.24 -9.49 4.66
C ALA A 69 8.30 -10.48 5.19
N LEU A 70 8.97 -11.21 4.29
CA LEU A 70 10.00 -12.19 4.67
C LEU A 70 11.42 -11.60 4.66
N LYS A 71 11.73 -10.73 3.69
CA LYS A 71 13.03 -10.11 3.53
C LYS A 71 12.88 -8.74 2.88
N HIS A 72 13.76 -7.81 3.25
CA HIS A 72 14.07 -6.63 2.45
C HIS A 72 15.48 -6.83 1.86
N ASP A 73 15.59 -6.86 0.55
CA ASP A 73 16.89 -6.90 -0.12
C ASP A 73 17.36 -5.46 -0.32
N SER A 74 18.50 -5.11 0.27
CA SER A 74 19.12 -3.79 0.12
C SER A 74 19.91 -3.78 -1.19
N LEU A 75 19.28 -3.30 -2.27
CA LEU A 75 20.00 -2.85 -3.47
C LEU A 75 20.18 -1.33 -3.41
#